data_AF-A0A922XA56-F1
#
_entry.id   AF-A0A922XA56-F1
#
_cell.length_a   1.000
_cell.length_b   1.000
_cell.length_c   1.000
_cell.angle_alpha   90.00
_cell.angle_beta   90.00
_cell.angle_gamma   90.00
#
_symmetry.space_group_name_H-M   'P 1'
#
loop_
_entity.id
_entity.type
_entity.pdbx_description
1 polymer ?
#
loop_
_entity_poly.entity_id
_entity_poly.type
_entity_poly.pdbx_seq_one_letter_code
_entity_poly.pdbx_strand_id
1 'polypeptide(L)'
;MYKLTMSERTTTIVSALVALAILGLGVTAQPTGDPASGRIEALESDLRFQIQMSWRHDGRTRDVREVQLAETLAAWETSPQTGPDRQLLEQWLRKAIVGTLPGESGEFPPTPAFSELIVEAEKPAIVPGPAANPSAPPGAVEPPPASKPQADVNANAALPALPRDVPLKPGQAYTPPKAKEFRITPRVPGSGQAATQPAAPMKPAAPIQQAPTAPPQRVIAAKPVDVPPSAPSTEQAPKLVETNEERPLPSVAAASPVAPANKTAPPAASDKTPSSTMEALPAESQPTVANSSRRVTPPAVQAAPTAPVMVNLAELNAQIRGYHEGLDEIEATVVARSGKLTEGEVAQLVGQLEQLAVQHQFVRLYYDGLSKSERRFVAAPRSMGETIELVDGQRAALVAEEEDFLTALEGDVAKDELQQRLEAVANEVGAKDPQDETAQ
;
A
#
# COMPACT_ATOMS: atom_id res chain seq x y z
N MET A 1 41.55 41.42 -8.31
CA MET A 1 40.89 40.44 -7.40
C MET A 1 39.56 40.99 -6.88
N TYR A 2 38.54 41.10 -7.73
CA TYR A 2 37.14 41.33 -7.32
C TYR A 2 36.22 40.82 -8.44
N LYS A 3 36.22 39.51 -8.65
CA LYS A 3 35.26 38.79 -9.51
C LYS A 3 35.17 37.38 -8.96
N LEU A 4 34.21 37.11 -8.07
CA LEU A 4 33.66 35.75 -7.88
C LEU A 4 32.44 35.65 -6.91
N THR A 5 31.80 36.73 -6.45
CA THR A 5 30.71 36.61 -5.46
C THR A 5 29.30 36.91 -5.98
N MET A 6 29.14 37.11 -7.30
CA MET A 6 27.85 37.47 -7.89
C MET A 6 27.07 36.28 -8.48
N SER A 7 27.70 35.11 -8.67
CA SER A 7 27.04 33.94 -9.30
C SER A 7 26.18 33.12 -8.35
N GLU A 8 26.52 33.03 -7.06
CA GLU A 8 25.82 32.15 -6.11
C GLU A 8 24.37 32.54 -5.88
N ARG A 9 24.06 33.85 -5.82
CA ARG A 9 22.70 34.32 -5.54
C ARG A 9 21.73 34.09 -6.70
N THR A 10 22.24 34.09 -7.93
CA THR A 10 21.43 33.78 -9.12
C THR A 10 21.09 32.29 -9.22
N THR A 11 22.00 31.40 -8.82
CA THR A 11 21.75 29.96 -8.88
C THR A 11 20.69 29.52 -7.86
N THR A 12 20.65 30.13 -6.67
CA THR A 12 19.65 29.81 -5.64
C THR A 12 18.23 30.17 -6.08
N ILE A 13 18.07 31.32 -6.75
CA ILE A 13 16.75 31.80 -7.19
C ILE A 13 16.22 30.94 -8.35
N VAL A 14 17.09 30.51 -9.27
CA VAL A 14 16.70 29.63 -10.38
C VAL A 14 16.35 28.22 -9.86
N SER A 15 17.11 27.69 -8.90
CA SER A 15 16.81 26.39 -8.27
C SER A 15 15.47 26.40 -7.50
N ALA A 16 15.16 27.48 -6.78
CA ALA A 16 13.89 27.62 -6.06
C ALA A 16 12.67 27.68 -7.02
N LEU A 17 12.83 28.32 -8.19
CA LEU A 17 11.76 28.39 -9.19
C LEU A 17 11.53 27.05 -9.91
N VAL A 18 12.58 26.26 -10.14
CA VAL A 18 12.45 24.91 -10.72
C VAL A 18 11.81 23.94 -9.71
N ALA A 19 12.17 24.02 -8.43
CA ALA A 19 11.55 23.20 -7.39
C ALA A 19 10.03 23.49 -7.23
N LEU A 20 9.63 24.77 -7.34
CA LEU A 20 8.21 25.16 -7.34
C LEU A 20 7.46 24.69 -8.61
N ALA A 21 8.14 24.61 -9.76
CA ALA A 21 7.54 24.11 -10.99
C ALA A 21 7.31 22.58 -10.97
N ILE A 22 8.20 21.82 -10.31
CA ILE A 22 8.07 20.35 -10.18
C ILE A 22 6.98 19.98 -9.17
N LEU A 23 6.88 20.70 -8.04
CA LEU A 23 5.80 20.53 -7.07
C LEU A 23 4.41 20.89 -7.62
N GLY A 24 4.33 21.75 -8.65
CA GLY A 24 3.07 22.11 -9.30
C GLY A 24 2.49 21.02 -10.22
N LEU A 25 3.31 20.08 -10.71
CA LEU A 25 2.89 19.04 -11.66
C LEU A 25 2.52 17.70 -10.99
N GLY A 26 3.03 17.42 -9.78
CA GLY A 26 2.79 16.15 -9.08
C GLY A 26 1.45 16.03 -8.34
N VAL A 27 0.78 17.15 -8.01
CA VAL A 27 -0.48 17.15 -7.23
C VAL A 27 -1.73 17.11 -8.13
N THR A 28 -1.59 17.10 -9.45
CA THR A 28 -2.73 17.07 -10.38
C THR A 28 -2.91 15.76 -11.13
N ALA A 29 -2.15 14.71 -10.81
CA ALA A 29 -2.56 13.34 -11.16
C ALA A 29 -3.69 12.92 -10.22
N GLN A 30 -4.83 13.64 -10.28
CA GLN A 30 -6.09 13.06 -9.85
C GLN A 30 -6.22 11.77 -10.64
N PRO A 31 -6.31 10.59 -10.00
CA PRO A 31 -6.64 9.38 -10.73
C PRO A 31 -7.90 9.70 -11.53
N THR A 32 -7.83 9.63 -12.86
CA THR A 32 -8.96 9.85 -13.76
C THR A 32 -10.07 8.80 -13.61
N GLY A 33 -9.96 7.95 -12.58
CA GLY A 33 -11.04 7.09 -12.13
C GLY A 33 -12.16 7.90 -11.48
N ASP A 34 -13.36 7.33 -11.52
CA ASP A 34 -14.52 7.86 -10.82
C ASP A 34 -14.15 8.05 -9.33
N PRO A 35 -14.13 9.29 -8.79
CA PRO A 35 -13.72 9.55 -7.41
C PRO A 35 -14.58 8.80 -6.38
N ALA A 36 -15.76 8.33 -6.79
CA ALA A 36 -16.63 7.53 -5.95
C ALA A 36 -16.16 6.06 -5.83
N SER A 37 -15.45 5.50 -6.81
CA SER A 37 -14.90 4.14 -6.72
C SER A 37 -13.76 4.07 -5.69
N GLY A 38 -12.81 5.02 -5.75
CA GLY A 38 -11.69 5.07 -4.80
C GLY A 38 -12.13 5.29 -3.35
N ARG A 39 -13.31 5.92 -3.13
CA ARG A 39 -13.86 6.10 -1.79
C ARG A 39 -14.33 4.80 -1.14
N ILE A 40 -14.90 3.88 -1.91
CA ILE A 40 -15.34 2.58 -1.39
C ILE A 40 -14.14 1.72 -1.04
N GLU A 41 -13.14 1.66 -1.92
CA GLU A 41 -11.89 0.92 -1.68
C GLU A 41 -11.20 1.42 -0.41
N ALA A 42 -11.15 2.74 -0.21
CA ALA A 42 -10.59 3.34 1.00
C ALA A 42 -11.36 2.95 2.27
N LEU A 43 -12.71 2.95 2.24
CA LEU A 43 -13.54 2.56 3.38
C LEU A 43 -13.47 1.06 3.66
N GLU A 44 -13.38 0.22 2.62
CA GLU A 44 -13.18 -1.21 2.77
C GLU A 44 -11.85 -1.51 3.43
N SER A 45 -10.77 -0.88 2.95
CA SER A 45 -9.43 -1.03 3.51
C SER A 45 -9.39 -0.60 4.98
N ASP A 46 -9.99 0.55 5.33
CA ASP A 46 -10.10 1.02 6.71
C ASP A 46 -10.88 0.03 7.59
N LEU A 47 -12.01 -0.49 7.11
CA LEU A 47 -12.80 -1.46 7.87
C LEU A 47 -12.03 -2.77 8.11
N ARG A 48 -11.35 -3.32 7.09
CA ARG A 48 -10.50 -4.52 7.25
C ARG A 48 -9.40 -4.29 8.27
N PHE A 49 -8.72 -3.16 8.18
CA PHE A 49 -7.69 -2.77 9.14
C PHE A 49 -8.28 -2.69 10.56
N GLN A 50 -9.42 -2.03 10.74
CA GLN A 50 -10.05 -1.93 12.06
C GLN A 50 -10.47 -3.27 12.63
N ILE A 51 -11.08 -4.17 11.84
CA ILE A 51 -11.40 -5.54 12.27
C ILE A 51 -10.15 -6.26 12.77
N GLN A 52 -9.05 -6.17 12.02
CA GLN A 52 -7.78 -6.80 12.37
C GLN A 52 -7.19 -6.20 13.66
N MET A 53 -7.38 -4.91 13.91
CA MET A 53 -6.84 -4.17 15.05
C MET A 53 -7.65 -4.35 16.34
N SER A 54 -8.97 -4.27 16.28
CA SER A 54 -9.84 -4.27 17.46
C SER A 54 -10.01 -5.66 18.07
N TRP A 55 -9.96 -6.72 17.25
CA TRP A 55 -10.10 -8.12 17.71
C TRP A 55 -8.82 -8.95 17.59
N ARG A 56 -7.64 -8.32 17.75
CA ARG A 56 -6.33 -9.02 17.77
C ARG A 56 -6.27 -10.20 18.73
N HIS A 57 -7.04 -10.17 19.83
CA HIS A 57 -7.08 -11.21 20.85
C HIS A 57 -8.29 -12.14 20.75
N ASP A 58 -9.28 -11.83 19.91
CA ASP A 58 -10.47 -12.65 19.68
C ASP A 58 -10.60 -13.00 18.21
N GLY A 59 -9.78 -13.98 17.79
CA GLY A 59 -9.73 -14.43 16.41
C GLY A 59 -11.09 -14.93 15.89
N ARG A 60 -11.94 -15.52 16.75
CA ARG A 60 -13.25 -16.02 16.32
C ARG A 60 -14.18 -14.89 15.93
N THR A 61 -14.26 -13.84 16.75
CA THR A 61 -15.08 -12.66 16.41
C THR A 61 -14.54 -11.97 15.17
N ARG A 62 -13.22 -11.82 15.05
CA ARG A 62 -12.57 -11.28 13.85
C ARG A 62 -12.97 -12.04 12.59
N ASP A 63 -12.82 -13.37 12.59
CA ASP A 63 -13.11 -14.21 11.42
C ASP A 63 -14.60 -14.13 11.03
N VAL A 64 -15.52 -14.07 12.01
CA VAL A 64 -16.96 -13.86 11.74
C VAL A 64 -17.21 -12.50 11.07
N ARG A 65 -16.53 -11.44 11.49
CA ARG A 65 -16.67 -10.11 10.88
C ARG A 65 -16.08 -10.04 9.48
N GLU A 66 -14.96 -10.69 9.25
CA GLU A 66 -14.37 -10.81 7.92
C GLU A 66 -15.31 -11.54 6.95
N VAL A 67 -15.97 -12.62 7.40
CA VAL A 67 -16.99 -13.31 6.61
C VAL A 67 -18.19 -12.40 6.31
N GLN A 68 -18.70 -11.66 7.28
CA GLN A 68 -19.82 -10.72 7.07
C GLN A 68 -19.48 -9.60 6.08
N LEU A 69 -18.24 -9.09 6.13
CA LEU A 69 -17.73 -8.13 5.15
C LEU A 69 -17.68 -8.76 3.76
N ALA A 70 -17.11 -9.95 3.63
CA ALA A 70 -17.02 -10.67 2.36
C ALA A 70 -18.40 -10.99 1.77
N GLU A 71 -19.37 -11.43 2.58
CA GLU A 71 -20.75 -11.67 2.16
C GLU A 71 -21.42 -10.40 1.64
N THR A 72 -21.20 -9.26 2.30
CA THR A 72 -21.77 -7.97 1.89
C THR A 72 -21.14 -7.47 0.58
N LEU A 73 -19.82 -7.64 0.41
CA LEU A 73 -19.12 -7.30 -0.83
C LEU A 73 -19.54 -8.21 -1.98
N ALA A 74 -19.76 -9.51 -1.73
CA ALA A 74 -20.28 -10.44 -2.74
C ALA A 74 -21.73 -10.07 -3.16
N ALA A 75 -22.58 -9.65 -2.22
CA ALA A 75 -23.92 -9.15 -2.53
C ALA A 75 -23.87 -7.83 -3.33
N TRP A 76 -22.88 -6.98 -3.07
CA TRP A 76 -22.62 -5.77 -3.85
C TRP A 76 -22.15 -6.08 -5.28
N GLU A 77 -21.22 -7.02 -5.44
CA GLU A 77 -20.69 -7.43 -6.74
C GLU A 77 -21.75 -8.04 -7.67
N THR A 78 -22.76 -8.71 -7.09
CA THR A 78 -23.89 -9.27 -7.85
C THR A 78 -24.97 -8.22 -8.20
N SER A 79 -24.92 -7.04 -7.58
CA SER A 79 -25.83 -5.94 -7.89
C SER A 79 -25.44 -5.22 -9.20
N PRO A 80 -26.33 -4.44 -9.82
CA PRO A 80 -25.98 -3.58 -10.95
C PRO A 80 -25.02 -2.43 -10.60
N GLN A 81 -24.60 -2.31 -9.33
CA GLN A 81 -23.71 -1.28 -8.80
C GLN A 81 -24.17 0.15 -9.16
N THR A 82 -25.48 0.38 -9.10
CA THR A 82 -26.05 1.70 -9.42
C THR A 82 -25.61 2.75 -8.39
N GLY A 83 -25.73 4.03 -8.74
CA GLY A 83 -25.42 5.13 -7.81
C GLY A 83 -26.11 5.00 -6.43
N PRO A 84 -27.42 4.66 -6.35
CA PRO A 84 -28.10 4.36 -5.09
C PRO A 84 -27.51 3.17 -4.32
N ASP A 85 -27.24 2.05 -4.99
CA ASP A 85 -26.64 0.89 -4.35
C ASP A 85 -25.26 1.27 -3.77
N ARG A 86 -24.50 2.10 -4.50
CA ARG A 86 -23.18 2.58 -4.08
C ARG A 86 -23.26 3.37 -2.77
N GLN A 87 -24.28 4.22 -2.64
CA GLN A 87 -24.53 4.97 -1.41
C GLN A 87 -24.94 4.05 -0.25
N LEU A 88 -25.69 2.98 -0.52
CA LEU A 88 -26.04 1.98 0.50
C LEU A 88 -24.79 1.26 1.01
N LEU A 89 -23.89 0.82 0.12
CA LEU A 89 -22.62 0.20 0.53
C LEU A 89 -21.77 1.19 1.32
N GLU A 90 -21.61 2.44 0.84
CA GLU A 90 -20.82 3.44 1.54
C GLU A 90 -21.36 3.71 2.95
N GLN A 91 -22.68 3.85 3.09
CA GLN A 91 -23.32 4.06 4.39
C GLN A 91 -23.16 2.85 5.30
N TRP A 92 -23.25 1.64 4.75
CA TRP A 92 -23.05 0.41 5.49
C TRP A 92 -21.61 0.29 6.01
N LEU A 93 -20.60 0.53 5.16
CA LEU A 93 -19.18 0.50 5.54
C LEU A 93 -18.88 1.52 6.65
N ARG A 94 -19.39 2.75 6.53
CA ARG A 94 -19.24 3.78 7.58
C ARG A 94 -19.84 3.35 8.92
N LYS A 95 -21.03 2.73 8.90
CA LYS A 95 -21.67 2.23 10.13
C LYS A 95 -20.90 1.04 10.72
N ALA A 96 -20.40 0.15 9.88
CA ALA A 96 -19.57 -0.97 10.30
C ALA A 96 -18.29 -0.46 10.98
N ILE A 97 -17.60 0.53 10.40
CA ILE A 97 -16.42 1.18 10.99
C ILE A 97 -16.72 1.76 12.38
N VAL A 98 -17.85 2.47 12.54
CA VAL A 98 -18.24 3.00 13.86
C VAL A 98 -18.49 1.86 14.85
N GLY A 99 -19.16 0.79 14.40
CA GLY A 99 -19.40 -0.41 15.21
C GLY A 99 -18.15 -1.23 15.55
N THR A 100 -17.02 -1.02 14.86
CA THR A 100 -15.73 -1.64 15.17
C THR A 100 -14.90 -0.89 16.21
N LEU A 101 -15.34 0.30 16.63
CA LEU A 101 -14.63 1.09 17.63
C LEU A 101 -14.68 0.40 19.01
N PRO A 102 -13.58 0.49 19.78
CA PRO A 102 -13.51 -0.11 21.11
C PRO A 102 -14.55 0.51 22.05
N GLY A 103 -15.44 -0.33 22.58
CA GLY A 103 -16.49 0.07 23.53
C GLY A 103 -17.90 0.11 22.95
N GLU A 104 -18.09 0.02 21.63
CA GLU A 104 -19.40 -0.24 21.05
C GLU A 104 -19.75 -1.73 21.13
N SER A 105 -21.05 -2.05 21.11
CA SER A 105 -21.59 -3.41 21.24
C SER A 105 -21.17 -4.38 20.13
N GLY A 106 -20.40 -3.91 19.14
CA GLY A 106 -19.59 -4.75 18.28
C GLY A 106 -20.35 -5.50 17.20
N GLU A 107 -21.65 -5.25 16.98
CA GLU A 107 -22.44 -5.86 15.92
C GLU A 107 -22.40 -5.06 14.61
N PHE A 108 -22.11 -5.76 13.51
CA PHE A 108 -22.17 -5.16 12.18
C PHE A 108 -23.61 -4.81 11.82
N PRO A 109 -23.81 -3.70 11.07
CA PRO A 109 -25.11 -3.43 10.47
C PRO A 109 -25.53 -4.62 9.59
N PRO A 110 -26.83 -4.95 9.52
CA PRO A 110 -27.31 -6.00 8.63
C PRO A 110 -26.95 -5.66 7.17
N THR A 111 -26.63 -6.69 6.38
CA THR A 111 -26.32 -6.54 4.95
C THR A 111 -27.48 -5.82 4.24
N PRO A 112 -27.20 -4.71 3.52
CA PRO A 112 -28.25 -3.96 2.85
C PRO A 112 -28.80 -4.77 1.67
N ALA A 113 -30.08 -4.59 1.37
CA ALA A 113 -30.68 -5.14 0.15
C ALA A 113 -30.27 -4.26 -1.03
N PHE A 114 -29.31 -4.73 -1.83
CA PHE A 114 -28.95 -4.07 -3.09
C PHE A 114 -30.00 -4.33 -4.17
N SER A 115 -30.06 -3.44 -5.16
CA SER A 115 -30.95 -3.64 -6.30
C SER A 115 -30.62 -4.96 -6.99
N GLU A 116 -31.63 -5.80 -7.23
CA GLU A 116 -31.45 -6.99 -8.04
C GLU A 116 -31.31 -6.58 -9.51
N LEU A 117 -30.41 -7.24 -10.24
CA LEU A 117 -30.34 -7.10 -11.67
C LEU A 117 -31.68 -7.57 -12.23
N ILE A 118 -32.54 -6.62 -12.60
CA ILE A 118 -33.75 -6.92 -13.36
C ILE A 118 -33.23 -7.42 -14.70
N VAL A 119 -33.02 -8.73 -14.80
CA VAL A 119 -32.87 -9.43 -16.06
C VAL A 119 -34.22 -9.20 -16.73
N GLU A 120 -34.30 -8.14 -17.53
CA GLU A 120 -35.47 -7.82 -18.32
C GLU A 120 -35.77 -9.07 -19.12
N ALA A 121 -36.76 -9.83 -18.64
CA ALA A 121 -37.06 -11.17 -19.10
C ALA A 121 -37.20 -11.07 -20.61
N GLU A 122 -36.23 -11.68 -21.31
CA GLU A 122 -36.02 -11.60 -22.74
C GLU A 122 -37.39 -11.60 -23.42
N LYS A 123 -37.80 -10.41 -23.87
CA LYS A 123 -39.13 -10.16 -24.40
C LYS A 123 -39.36 -11.25 -25.45
N PRO A 124 -40.29 -12.19 -25.23
CA PRO A 124 -40.41 -13.36 -26.10
C PRO A 124 -40.54 -12.85 -27.51
N ALA A 125 -39.58 -13.24 -28.36
CA ALA A 125 -39.51 -12.82 -29.74
C ALA A 125 -40.90 -12.99 -30.35
N ILE A 126 -41.50 -11.87 -30.75
CA ILE A 126 -42.78 -11.86 -31.45
C ILE A 126 -42.51 -12.62 -32.75
N VAL A 127 -42.87 -13.90 -32.77
CA VAL A 127 -42.89 -14.72 -33.98
C VAL A 127 -43.88 -14.04 -34.95
N PRO A 128 -43.44 -13.59 -36.15
CA PRO A 128 -44.36 -13.03 -37.13
C PRO A 128 -45.27 -14.15 -37.62
N GLY A 129 -46.53 -14.16 -37.16
CA GLY A 129 -47.55 -15.08 -37.64
C GLY A 129 -47.97 -14.76 -39.09
N PRO A 130 -48.02 -15.75 -39.99
CA PRO A 130 -48.45 -15.56 -41.38
C PRO A 130 -49.97 -15.39 -41.49
N ALA A 131 -50.36 -14.67 -42.54
CA ALA A 131 -51.72 -14.29 -42.86
C ALA A 131 -52.69 -15.48 -43.08
N ALA A 132 -53.93 -15.26 -42.60
CA ALA A 132 -55.21 -15.73 -43.14
C ALA A 132 -55.48 -17.24 -43.30
N ASN A 133 -56.40 -17.78 -42.49
CA ASN A 133 -57.66 -18.33 -43.03
C ASN A 133 -58.71 -18.58 -41.92
N PRO A 134 -59.99 -18.18 -42.09
CA PRO A 134 -61.07 -18.52 -41.16
C PRO A 134 -61.90 -19.69 -41.69
N SER A 135 -62.10 -20.73 -40.87
CA SER A 135 -63.30 -21.59 -40.90
C SER A 135 -63.42 -22.40 -39.61
N ALA A 136 -64.60 -22.32 -39.01
CA ALA A 136 -65.11 -23.01 -37.83
C ALA A 136 -65.29 -24.54 -38.07
N PRO A 137 -65.83 -25.39 -37.15
CA PRO A 137 -66.58 -25.08 -35.92
C PRO A 137 -66.30 -26.08 -34.74
N PRO A 138 -67.20 -26.38 -33.77
CA PRO A 138 -66.87 -26.41 -32.34
C PRO A 138 -66.78 -27.83 -31.76
N GLY A 139 -65.85 -28.06 -30.83
CA GLY A 139 -65.69 -29.37 -30.19
C GLY A 139 -65.24 -29.23 -28.75
N ALA A 140 -66.11 -29.64 -27.83
CA ALA A 140 -65.91 -29.73 -26.40
C ALA A 140 -64.92 -30.83 -26.01
N VAL A 141 -63.93 -30.53 -25.16
CA VAL A 141 -63.20 -31.47 -24.27
C VAL A 141 -62.57 -30.60 -23.15
N GLU A 142 -63.14 -30.56 -21.95
CA GLU A 142 -62.74 -31.32 -20.74
C GLU A 142 -61.40 -30.84 -20.11
N PRO A 143 -61.39 -30.32 -18.87
CA PRO A 143 -60.17 -29.86 -18.20
C PRO A 143 -59.42 -31.00 -17.46
N PRO A 144 -58.09 -31.13 -17.62
CA PRO A 144 -57.31 -32.01 -16.74
C PRO A 144 -56.93 -31.34 -15.41
N PRO A 145 -56.74 -32.14 -14.34
CA PRO A 145 -56.76 -31.70 -12.95
C PRO A 145 -55.44 -31.14 -12.42
N ALA A 146 -55.61 -30.36 -11.35
CA ALA A 146 -54.57 -29.80 -10.48
C ALA A 146 -53.54 -30.84 -10.02
N SER A 147 -52.29 -30.61 -10.39
CA SER A 147 -51.12 -31.29 -9.80
C SER A 147 -50.64 -30.49 -8.59
N LYS A 148 -50.77 -31.08 -7.40
CA LYS A 148 -50.12 -30.62 -6.16
C LYS A 148 -48.61 -30.84 -6.28
N PRO A 149 -47.75 -29.88 -5.91
CA PRO A 149 -46.33 -30.16 -5.78
C PRO A 149 -46.07 -30.96 -4.49
N GLN A 150 -45.54 -32.17 -4.66
CA GLN A 150 -44.92 -32.96 -3.59
C GLN A 150 -43.66 -32.25 -3.10
N ALA A 151 -43.61 -32.01 -1.80
CA ALA A 151 -42.39 -31.81 -1.05
C ALA A 151 -41.64 -33.15 -0.96
N ASP A 152 -40.36 -33.15 -1.33
CA ASP A 152 -39.31 -33.99 -0.71
C ASP A 152 -38.04 -33.90 -1.56
N VAL A 153 -37.08 -33.03 -1.20
CA VAL A 153 -35.67 -33.28 -1.51
C VAL A 153 -34.76 -32.68 -0.42
N ASN A 154 -34.32 -33.56 0.47
CA ASN A 154 -32.92 -33.71 0.88
C ASN A 154 -32.31 -32.68 1.86
N ALA A 155 -32.57 -32.90 3.15
CA ALA A 155 -31.70 -32.44 4.23
C ALA A 155 -30.79 -33.61 4.67
N ASN A 156 -29.60 -33.70 4.08
CA ASN A 156 -28.51 -34.50 4.65
C ASN A 156 -27.15 -33.91 4.31
N ALA A 157 -26.76 -32.89 5.09
CA ALA A 157 -25.36 -32.46 5.20
C ALA A 157 -25.07 -32.30 6.70
N ALA A 158 -24.31 -33.26 7.22
CA ALA A 158 -23.89 -33.32 8.61
C ALA A 158 -22.93 -32.16 8.93
N LEU A 159 -23.36 -31.25 9.80
CA LEU A 159 -22.50 -30.26 10.45
C LEU A 159 -21.66 -30.95 11.55
N PRO A 160 -20.37 -30.61 11.71
CA PRO A 160 -19.57 -31.05 12.84
C PRO A 160 -20.08 -30.43 14.14
N ALA A 161 -20.21 -31.25 15.18
CA ALA A 161 -20.74 -30.88 16.49
C ALA A 161 -19.93 -29.74 17.14
N LEU A 162 -20.60 -28.62 17.41
CA LEU A 162 -20.12 -27.56 18.28
C LEU A 162 -19.93 -28.07 19.72
N PRO A 163 -18.92 -27.61 20.47
CA PRO A 163 -18.80 -27.89 21.89
C PRO A 163 -19.98 -27.28 22.64
N ARG A 164 -20.68 -28.13 23.41
CA ARG A 164 -21.83 -27.76 24.25
C ARG A 164 -21.50 -26.58 25.16
N ASP A 165 -22.25 -25.49 25.02
CA ASP A 165 -22.35 -24.46 26.04
C ASP A 165 -22.85 -25.09 27.35
N VAL A 166 -22.04 -24.96 28.39
CA VAL A 166 -22.42 -25.34 29.75
C VAL A 166 -23.36 -24.25 30.25
N PRO A 167 -24.65 -24.56 30.55
CA PRO A 167 -25.55 -23.55 31.09
C PRO A 167 -25.08 -23.13 32.48
N LEU A 168 -24.53 -21.93 32.58
CA LEU A 168 -24.24 -21.29 33.86
C LEU A 168 -25.57 -20.97 34.56
N LYS A 169 -25.72 -21.50 35.78
CA LYS A 169 -26.88 -21.24 36.64
C LYS A 169 -27.02 -19.73 36.89
N PRO A 170 -28.23 -19.16 36.76
CA PRO A 170 -28.49 -17.78 37.16
C PRO A 170 -28.19 -17.61 38.66
N GLY A 171 -27.28 -16.69 39.00
CA GLY A 171 -26.99 -16.30 40.40
C GLY A 171 -25.60 -16.62 40.93
N GLN A 172 -24.66 -17.15 40.13
CA GLN A 172 -23.25 -17.20 40.55
C GLN A 172 -22.52 -15.92 40.14
N ALA A 173 -22.19 -15.10 41.14
CA ALA A 173 -21.29 -13.97 40.98
C ALA A 173 -19.89 -14.48 40.60
N TYR A 174 -19.42 -14.06 39.42
CA TYR A 174 -18.06 -14.32 38.95
C TYR A 174 -17.07 -13.78 39.98
N THR A 175 -16.35 -14.68 40.66
CA THR A 175 -15.24 -14.31 41.56
C THR A 175 -13.96 -14.44 40.75
N PRO A 176 -13.35 -13.34 40.27
CA PRO A 176 -12.14 -13.41 39.48
C PRO A 176 -11.03 -14.11 40.29
N PRO A 177 -10.22 -14.98 39.66
CA PRO A 177 -9.10 -15.61 40.33
C PRO A 177 -8.13 -14.53 40.80
N LYS A 178 -7.81 -14.52 42.10
CA LYS A 178 -6.83 -13.62 42.71
C LYS A 178 -5.52 -13.68 41.91
N ALA A 179 -5.18 -12.60 41.22
CA ALA A 179 -3.89 -12.42 40.61
C ALA A 179 -2.80 -12.61 41.67
N LYS A 180 -1.91 -13.58 41.46
CA LYS A 180 -0.69 -13.70 42.26
C LYS A 180 0.13 -12.44 42.02
N GLU A 181 0.27 -11.63 43.06
CA GLU A 181 1.16 -10.47 43.11
C GLU A 181 2.59 -10.92 42.76
N PHE A 182 3.02 -10.67 41.53
CA PHE A 182 4.43 -10.77 41.15
C PHE A 182 5.16 -9.56 41.75
N ARG A 183 5.80 -9.77 42.90
CA ARG A 183 6.77 -8.82 43.46
C ARG A 183 7.99 -8.74 42.54
N ILE A 184 8.01 -7.74 41.68
CA ILE A 184 9.21 -7.32 40.96
C ILE A 184 10.02 -6.45 41.93
N THR A 185 11.09 -7.01 42.50
CA THR A 185 12.06 -6.25 43.28
C THR A 185 12.91 -5.40 42.32
N PRO A 186 12.96 -4.05 42.48
CA PRO A 186 13.80 -3.21 41.64
C PRO A 186 15.28 -3.44 41.98
N ARG A 187 16.05 -3.87 40.98
CA ARG A 187 17.51 -4.01 41.04
C ARG A 187 18.13 -2.61 40.94
N VAL A 188 18.63 -2.11 42.07
CA VAL A 188 19.36 -0.83 42.16
C VAL A 188 20.66 -0.94 41.35
N PRO A 189 20.96 -0.01 40.43
CA PRO A 189 22.24 0.04 39.74
C PRO A 189 23.33 0.47 40.73
N GLY A 190 24.35 -0.38 40.88
CA GLY A 190 25.52 -0.11 41.72
C GLY A 190 26.33 1.06 41.19
N SER A 191 26.26 2.17 41.91
CA SER A 191 27.18 3.29 41.80
C SER A 191 28.59 2.85 42.22
N GLY A 192 29.52 2.84 41.26
CA GLY A 192 30.94 2.62 41.50
C GLY A 192 31.52 3.71 42.41
N GLN A 193 31.95 3.31 43.59
CA GLN A 193 32.83 4.10 44.42
C GLN A 193 34.24 4.00 43.86
N ALA A 194 34.71 5.12 43.29
CA ALA A 194 36.11 5.43 43.18
C ALA A 194 36.66 5.66 44.60
N ALA A 195 37.53 4.77 45.06
CA ALA A 195 38.40 5.00 46.20
C ALA A 195 39.85 4.79 45.75
N THR A 196 40.56 5.91 45.71
CA THR A 196 42.00 6.07 45.61
C THR A 196 42.73 5.20 46.63
N GLN A 197 43.67 4.37 46.18
CA GLN A 197 44.68 3.76 47.04
C GLN A 197 46.07 3.94 46.40
N PRO A 198 47.08 4.46 47.13
CA PRO A 198 48.36 4.85 46.56
C PRO A 198 49.35 3.69 46.46
N ALA A 199 50.32 3.92 45.58
CA ALA A 199 51.38 3.05 45.10
C ALA A 199 52.13 2.18 46.13
N ALA A 200 52.41 0.94 45.72
CA ALA A 200 53.60 0.20 46.11
C ALA A 200 54.19 -0.52 44.87
N PRO A 201 55.52 -0.58 44.68
CA PRO A 201 56.15 -1.06 43.46
C PRO A 201 56.58 -2.52 43.61
N MET A 202 56.17 -3.43 42.72
CA MET A 202 56.85 -4.72 42.58
C MET A 202 56.77 -5.34 41.18
N LYS A 203 57.98 -5.60 40.69
CA LYS A 203 58.46 -6.66 39.79
C LYS A 203 58.04 -6.66 38.31
N PRO A 204 59.02 -6.61 37.37
CA PRO A 204 58.78 -6.99 35.98
C PRO A 204 58.64 -8.52 35.88
N ALA A 205 57.48 -8.99 35.44
CA ALA A 205 57.23 -10.37 35.06
C ALA A 205 57.38 -10.54 33.55
N ALA A 206 57.92 -11.69 33.18
CA ALA A 206 58.38 -12.12 31.85
C ALA A 206 57.34 -12.03 30.71
N PRO A 207 57.79 -12.03 29.44
CA PRO A 207 56.91 -12.03 28.27
C PRO A 207 56.16 -13.36 28.16
N ILE A 208 54.83 -13.29 28.15
CA ILE A 208 53.95 -14.45 27.91
C ILE A 208 53.88 -14.67 26.40
N GLN A 209 54.43 -15.80 25.94
CA GLN A 209 54.19 -16.36 24.62
C GLN A 209 52.70 -16.69 24.45
N GLN A 210 52.07 -16.09 23.45
CA GLN A 210 50.73 -16.49 22.99
C GLN A 210 50.85 -17.81 22.21
N ALA A 211 50.23 -18.87 22.74
CA ALA A 211 50.03 -20.11 22.02
C ALA A 211 48.85 -19.98 21.04
N PRO A 212 48.91 -20.54 19.82
CA PRO A 212 47.82 -20.52 18.86
C PRO A 212 46.71 -21.50 19.28
N THR A 213 45.52 -20.97 19.54
CA THR A 213 44.32 -21.75 19.86
C THR A 213 43.73 -22.33 18.57
N ALA A 214 43.74 -23.65 18.44
CA ALA A 214 43.07 -24.38 17.38
C ALA A 214 41.53 -24.40 17.57
N PRO A 215 40.74 -24.49 16.48
CA PRO A 215 39.28 -24.51 16.56
C PRO A 215 38.73 -25.85 17.09
N PRO A 216 37.57 -25.85 17.77
CA PRO A 216 36.98 -27.06 18.34
C PRO A 216 36.36 -27.97 17.27
N GLN A 217 36.81 -29.22 17.20
CA GLN A 217 36.15 -30.28 16.43
C GLN A 217 34.88 -30.74 17.15
N ARG A 218 33.73 -30.63 16.48
CA ARG A 218 32.47 -31.28 16.90
C ARG A 218 32.53 -32.77 16.54
N VAL A 219 32.55 -33.62 17.57
CA VAL A 219 32.37 -35.07 17.44
C VAL A 219 30.88 -35.35 17.26
N ILE A 220 30.48 -35.81 16.07
CA ILE A 220 29.13 -36.32 15.80
C ILE A 220 29.17 -37.84 16.02
N ALA A 221 28.54 -38.31 17.09
CA ALA A 221 28.32 -39.73 17.33
C ALA A 221 27.10 -40.20 16.53
N ALA A 222 27.33 -40.87 15.40
CA ALA A 222 26.29 -41.55 14.64
C ALA A 222 25.98 -42.92 15.29
N LYS A 223 24.71 -43.12 15.67
CA LYS A 223 24.15 -44.46 15.93
C LYS A 223 23.75 -45.09 14.59
N PRO A 224 24.09 -46.36 14.30
CA PRO A 224 23.60 -47.06 13.13
C PRO A 224 22.15 -47.50 13.36
N VAL A 225 21.25 -47.14 12.44
CA VAL A 225 19.90 -47.66 12.34
C VAL A 225 19.89 -48.68 11.20
N ASP A 226 19.59 -49.93 11.55
CA ASP A 226 19.31 -51.03 10.62
C ASP A 226 18.08 -50.67 9.76
N VAL A 227 18.25 -50.66 8.45
CA VAL A 227 17.16 -50.55 7.46
C VAL A 227 17.11 -51.86 6.67
N PRO A 228 15.98 -52.59 6.63
CA PRO A 228 15.86 -53.82 5.86
C PRO A 228 15.81 -53.56 4.34
N PRO A 229 16.28 -54.51 3.51
CA PRO A 229 16.31 -54.34 2.06
C PRO A 229 14.92 -54.54 1.43
N SER A 230 14.37 -53.47 0.84
CA SER A 230 13.23 -53.55 -0.07
C SER A 230 13.69 -54.01 -1.45
N ALA A 231 12.97 -54.99 -1.99
CA ALA A 231 13.18 -55.67 -3.27
C ALA A 231 13.12 -54.74 -4.50
N PRO A 232 13.70 -55.15 -5.65
CA PRO A 232 13.67 -54.37 -6.88
C PRO A 232 12.27 -54.38 -7.51
N SER A 233 11.67 -53.20 -7.66
CA SER A 233 10.47 -53.00 -8.47
C SER A 233 10.80 -52.99 -9.95
N THR A 234 10.12 -53.88 -10.65
CA THR A 234 10.10 -54.13 -12.07
C THR A 234 9.84 -52.88 -12.90
N GLU A 235 10.73 -52.69 -13.86
CA GLU A 235 10.64 -51.88 -15.08
C GLU A 235 9.30 -52.14 -15.81
N GLN A 236 8.40 -51.15 -15.82
CA GLN A 236 7.29 -51.08 -16.76
C GLN A 236 7.47 -49.86 -17.66
N ALA A 237 7.68 -50.16 -18.93
CA ALA A 237 7.76 -49.21 -20.03
C ALA A 237 6.50 -48.32 -20.13
N PRO A 238 6.64 -47.03 -20.47
CA PRO A 238 5.49 -46.20 -20.78
C PRO A 238 4.92 -46.61 -22.13
N LYS A 239 3.68 -47.09 -22.07
CA LYS A 239 2.83 -47.39 -23.23
C LYS A 239 2.41 -46.06 -23.87
N LEU A 240 2.83 -45.87 -25.12
CA LEU A 240 2.36 -44.82 -26.02
C LEU A 240 0.82 -44.88 -26.10
N VAL A 241 0.14 -43.90 -25.53
CA VAL A 241 -1.30 -43.66 -25.76
C VAL A 241 -1.40 -42.45 -26.67
N GLU A 242 -1.53 -42.76 -27.95
CA GLU A 242 -1.91 -41.86 -29.02
C GLU A 242 -3.34 -41.38 -28.75
N THR A 243 -3.47 -40.21 -28.13
CA THR A 243 -4.76 -39.53 -27.98
C THR A 243 -4.87 -38.52 -29.10
N ASN A 244 -5.57 -38.94 -30.15
CA ASN A 244 -5.99 -38.13 -31.27
C ASN A 244 -7.06 -37.14 -30.75
N GLU A 245 -6.65 -35.93 -30.38
CA GLU A 245 -7.57 -34.83 -30.05
C GLU A 245 -7.53 -33.80 -31.18
N GLU A 246 -8.45 -34.03 -32.12
CA GLU A 246 -8.79 -33.14 -33.21
C GLU A 246 -9.25 -31.80 -32.64
N ARG A 247 -8.36 -30.81 -32.67
CA ARG A 247 -8.62 -29.41 -32.30
C ARG A 247 -9.43 -28.74 -33.42
N PRO A 248 -10.73 -28.42 -33.23
CA PRO A 248 -11.41 -27.55 -34.18
C PRO A 248 -10.85 -26.14 -34.05
N LEU A 249 -10.33 -25.62 -35.16
CA LEU A 249 -9.95 -24.23 -35.34
C LEU A 249 -11.17 -23.33 -35.08
N PRO A 250 -11.09 -22.31 -34.20
CA PRO A 250 -12.04 -21.21 -34.27
C PRO A 250 -11.73 -20.39 -35.52
N SER A 251 -12.63 -20.50 -36.50
CA SER A 251 -12.72 -19.61 -37.65
C SER A 251 -12.97 -18.19 -37.17
N VAL A 252 -11.92 -17.37 -37.14
CA VAL A 252 -12.03 -15.93 -36.90
C VAL A 252 -12.58 -15.29 -38.16
N ALA A 253 -13.90 -15.19 -38.23
CA ALA A 253 -14.57 -14.32 -39.18
C ALA A 253 -14.27 -12.87 -38.80
N ALA A 254 -13.43 -12.23 -39.63
CA ALA A 254 -13.18 -10.80 -39.60
C ALA A 254 -14.50 -10.03 -39.84
N ALA A 255 -15.06 -9.47 -38.78
CA ALA A 255 -16.07 -8.42 -38.88
C ALA A 255 -15.38 -7.07 -38.69
N SER A 256 -15.17 -6.36 -39.80
CA SER A 256 -14.71 -4.97 -39.84
C SER A 256 -15.64 -4.07 -39.02
N PRO A 257 -15.13 -3.25 -38.09
CA PRO A 257 -15.93 -2.17 -37.51
C PRO A 257 -16.10 -1.05 -38.54
N VAL A 258 -17.36 -0.85 -38.94
CA VAL A 258 -17.83 0.31 -39.71
C VAL A 258 -17.62 1.57 -38.87
N ALA A 259 -16.92 2.54 -39.45
CA ALA A 259 -16.70 3.87 -38.90
C ALA A 259 -18.03 4.62 -38.67
N PRO A 260 -18.26 5.23 -37.49
CA PRO A 260 -19.26 6.27 -37.36
C PRO A 260 -18.69 7.60 -37.84
N ALA A 261 -19.10 8.00 -39.04
CA ALA A 261 -19.03 9.39 -39.49
C ALA A 261 -20.06 10.22 -38.73
N ASN A 262 -19.63 11.16 -37.88
CA ASN A 262 -20.44 12.34 -37.59
C ASN A 262 -19.60 13.56 -37.17
N LYS A 263 -19.07 14.23 -38.19
CA LYS A 263 -19.27 15.65 -38.50
C LYS A 263 -19.89 16.50 -37.37
N THR A 264 -19.07 17.28 -36.64
CA THR A 264 -19.45 18.63 -36.19
C THR A 264 -18.20 19.50 -36.14
N ALA A 265 -18.27 20.62 -36.86
CA ALA A 265 -17.20 21.57 -37.09
C ALA A 265 -16.94 22.47 -35.87
N PRO A 266 -15.69 22.93 -35.65
CA PRO A 266 -15.41 24.09 -34.81
C PRO A 266 -15.56 25.38 -35.63
N PRO A 267 -16.22 26.44 -35.11
CA PRO A 267 -16.11 27.76 -35.69
C PRO A 267 -14.74 28.38 -35.39
N ALA A 268 -14.16 28.90 -36.45
CA ALA A 268 -12.91 29.62 -36.51
C ALA A 268 -12.96 31.00 -35.81
N ALA A 269 -11.74 31.52 -35.63
CA ALA A 269 -11.36 32.92 -35.50
C ALA A 269 -11.50 33.57 -34.12
N SER A 270 -10.37 33.88 -33.50
CA SER A 270 -9.81 35.23 -33.66
C SER A 270 -8.37 35.31 -33.18
N ASP A 271 -7.52 35.76 -34.11
CA ASP A 271 -6.27 36.46 -33.87
C ASP A 271 -6.33 37.41 -32.68
N LYS A 272 -5.26 37.43 -31.88
CA LYS A 272 -4.54 38.66 -31.50
C LYS A 272 -3.30 38.34 -30.67
N THR A 273 -2.18 38.28 -31.36
CA THR A 273 -0.86 38.62 -30.82
C THR A 273 -0.87 40.10 -30.42
N PRO A 274 -0.32 40.47 -29.26
CA PRO A 274 0.36 41.75 -29.18
C PRO A 274 1.87 41.56 -28.95
N SER A 275 2.63 41.93 -29.98
CA SER A 275 3.99 42.42 -29.84
C SER A 275 4.04 43.54 -28.80
N SER A 276 4.85 43.38 -27.76
CA SER A 276 5.31 44.53 -26.97
C SER A 276 6.53 45.12 -27.65
N THR A 277 6.24 46.11 -28.47
CA THR A 277 7.16 47.12 -28.98
C THR A 277 7.74 47.94 -27.84
N MET A 278 9.07 48.03 -27.79
CA MET A 278 9.77 49.12 -27.10
C MET A 278 9.40 50.44 -27.77
N GLU A 279 8.74 51.34 -27.06
CA GLU A 279 8.66 52.74 -27.49
C GLU A 279 8.71 53.70 -26.30
N ALA A 280 9.45 54.77 -26.53
CA ALA A 280 9.92 55.74 -25.57
C ALA A 280 8.85 56.76 -25.14
N LEU A 281 9.09 57.33 -23.95
CA LEU A 281 8.61 58.60 -23.39
C LEU A 281 7.95 59.58 -24.39
N PRO A 282 6.87 60.28 -23.97
CA PRO A 282 7.09 61.55 -23.29
C PRO A 282 6.16 61.84 -22.10
N ALA A 283 6.59 62.82 -21.32
CA ALA A 283 5.94 63.37 -20.15
C ALA A 283 4.53 63.91 -20.44
N GLU A 284 3.55 63.46 -19.65
CA GLU A 284 2.25 64.13 -19.57
C GLU A 284 1.84 64.31 -18.11
N SER A 285 1.61 65.57 -17.77
CA SER A 285 1.32 66.12 -16.46
C SER A 285 0.00 65.59 -15.92
N GLN A 286 0.05 64.76 -14.88
CA GLN A 286 -1.16 64.41 -14.13
C GLN A 286 -1.49 65.48 -13.07
N PRO A 287 -2.78 65.83 -12.91
CA PRO A 287 -3.22 66.81 -11.93
C PRO A 287 -3.02 66.30 -10.51
N THR A 288 -2.39 67.13 -9.68
CA THR A 288 -2.27 66.96 -8.23
C THR A 288 -3.66 66.99 -7.60
N VAL A 289 -4.30 65.82 -7.48
CA VAL A 289 -5.41 65.66 -6.56
C VAL A 289 -4.81 65.29 -5.21
N ALA A 290 -4.91 66.23 -4.27
CA ALA A 290 -4.49 66.07 -2.89
C ALA A 290 -5.31 64.97 -2.20
N ASN A 291 -4.97 63.71 -2.47
CA ASN A 291 -5.51 62.59 -1.75
C ASN A 291 -4.82 62.55 -0.39
N SER A 292 -5.51 63.07 0.62
CA SER A 292 -5.12 62.95 2.02
C SER A 292 -5.20 61.47 2.41
N SER A 293 -4.16 60.70 2.06
CA SER A 293 -3.92 59.37 2.58
C SER A 293 -3.65 59.49 4.08
N ARG A 294 -4.75 59.49 4.84
CA ARG A 294 -4.78 59.20 6.26
C ARG A 294 -4.08 57.85 6.42
N ARG A 295 -2.81 57.86 6.82
CA ARG A 295 -2.09 56.68 7.31
C ARG A 295 -2.88 56.14 8.50
N VAL A 296 -3.79 55.23 8.22
CA VAL A 296 -4.33 54.34 9.24
C VAL A 296 -3.20 53.37 9.50
N THR A 297 -2.39 53.65 10.53
CA THR A 297 -1.49 52.66 11.10
C THR A 297 -2.37 51.47 11.47
N PRO A 298 -2.26 50.31 10.81
CA PRO A 298 -3.06 49.14 11.19
C PRO A 298 -2.75 48.88 12.67
N PRO A 299 -3.78 48.70 13.52
CA PRO A 299 -3.58 48.42 14.92
C PRO A 299 -2.64 47.23 15.01
N ALA A 300 -1.59 47.34 15.84
CA ALA A 300 -0.66 46.26 16.09
C ALA A 300 -1.46 45.06 16.60
N VAL A 301 -1.73 44.12 15.68
CA VAL A 301 -2.33 42.84 16.02
C VAL A 301 -1.27 42.14 16.84
N GLN A 302 -1.40 42.20 18.16
CA GLN A 302 -0.62 41.36 19.06
C GLN A 302 -0.97 39.93 18.68
N ALA A 303 -0.09 39.30 17.91
CA ALA A 303 -0.23 37.91 17.53
C ALA A 303 -0.33 37.12 18.84
N ALA A 304 -1.52 36.59 19.12
CA ALA A 304 -1.73 35.75 20.28
C ALA A 304 -0.68 34.62 20.22
N PRO A 305 0.01 34.32 21.33
CA PRO A 305 1.03 33.28 21.35
C PRO A 305 0.38 31.99 20.84
N THR A 306 0.82 31.52 19.68
CA THR A 306 0.33 30.27 19.10
C THR A 306 0.71 29.16 20.06
N ALA A 307 -0.28 28.42 20.56
CA ALA A 307 -0.02 27.31 21.47
C ALA A 307 1.01 26.36 20.81
N PRO A 308 2.03 25.90 21.55
CA PRO A 308 3.05 25.04 21.00
C PRO A 308 2.40 23.77 20.45
N VAL A 309 2.64 23.49 19.17
CA VAL A 309 2.16 22.27 18.52
C VAL A 309 2.91 21.09 19.14
N MET A 310 2.20 20.27 19.92
CA MET A 310 2.76 19.06 20.50
C MET A 310 2.76 17.94 19.47
N VAL A 311 3.93 17.34 19.24
CA VAL A 311 4.08 16.18 18.36
C VAL A 311 3.71 14.92 19.15
N ASN A 312 2.86 14.07 18.57
CA ASN A 312 2.54 12.77 19.12
C ASN A 312 3.73 11.80 18.91
N LEU A 313 4.55 11.61 19.94
CA LEU A 313 5.75 10.77 19.87
C LEU A 313 5.43 9.29 19.61
N ALA A 314 4.26 8.80 20.03
CA ALA A 314 3.86 7.42 19.79
C ALA A 314 3.55 7.16 18.31
N GLU A 315 2.88 8.12 17.68
CA GLU A 315 2.58 8.08 16.24
C GLU A 315 3.85 8.21 15.40
N LEU A 316 4.74 9.15 15.73
CA LEU A 316 6.03 9.29 15.04
C LEU A 316 6.86 8.01 15.12
N ASN A 317 6.91 7.35 16.29
CA ASN A 317 7.57 6.06 16.44
C ASN A 317 6.94 4.95 15.60
N ALA A 318 5.61 4.91 15.51
CA ALA A 318 4.92 3.95 14.67
C ALA A 318 5.27 4.17 13.19
N GLN A 319 5.32 5.43 12.74
CA GLN A 319 5.70 5.76 11.38
C GLN A 319 7.16 5.44 11.06
N ILE A 320 8.10 5.68 11.99
CA ILE A 320 9.50 5.30 11.85
C ILE A 320 9.64 3.78 11.72
N ARG A 321 8.89 3.01 12.53
CA ARG A 321 8.89 1.55 12.44
C ARG A 321 8.35 1.05 11.12
N GLY A 322 7.23 1.61 10.64
CA GLY A 322 6.68 1.23 9.34
C GLY A 322 7.66 1.55 8.20
N TYR A 323 8.38 2.66 8.29
CA TYR A 323 9.45 2.99 7.35
C TYR A 323 10.60 1.95 7.40
N HIS A 324 11.07 1.58 8.59
CA HIS A 324 12.11 0.55 8.75
C HIS A 324 11.67 -0.80 8.22
N GLU A 325 10.45 -1.22 8.54
CA GLU A 325 9.88 -2.49 8.07
C GLU A 325 9.79 -2.53 6.53
N GLY A 326 9.43 -1.42 5.90
CA GLY A 326 9.43 -1.31 4.43
C GLY A 326 10.82 -1.44 3.82
N LEU A 327 11.87 -0.86 4.44
CA LEU A 327 13.25 -1.07 3.98
C LEU A 327 13.69 -2.52 4.14
N ASP A 328 13.42 -3.12 5.29
CA ASP A 328 13.78 -4.50 5.58
C ASP A 328 13.09 -5.48 4.62
N GLU A 329 11.84 -5.21 4.21
CA GLU A 329 11.10 -6.00 3.22
C GLU A 329 11.75 -5.94 1.83
N ILE A 330 12.16 -4.75 1.38
CA ILE A 330 12.86 -4.56 0.10
C ILE A 330 14.22 -5.28 0.14
N GLU A 331 15.00 -5.08 1.20
CA GLU A 331 16.30 -5.74 1.40
C GLU A 331 16.15 -7.26 1.40
N ALA A 332 15.18 -7.79 2.14
CA ALA A 332 14.92 -9.23 2.19
C ALA A 332 14.53 -9.78 0.83
N THR A 333 13.70 -9.06 0.06
CA THR A 333 13.27 -9.47 -1.29
C THR A 333 14.45 -9.54 -2.25
N VAL A 334 15.30 -8.51 -2.26
CA VAL A 334 16.48 -8.50 -3.12
C VAL A 334 17.47 -9.59 -2.73
N VAL A 335 17.78 -9.73 -1.44
CA VAL A 335 18.74 -10.76 -0.97
C VAL A 335 18.22 -12.17 -1.26
N ALA A 336 16.94 -12.43 -1.03
CA ALA A 336 16.34 -13.75 -1.29
C ALA A 336 16.30 -14.12 -2.78
N ARG A 337 16.24 -13.13 -3.67
CA ARG A 337 16.13 -13.32 -5.13
C ARG A 337 17.33 -12.81 -5.91
N SER A 338 18.48 -12.61 -5.26
CA SER A 338 19.68 -12.06 -5.89
C SER A 338 20.06 -12.83 -7.16
N GLY A 339 20.24 -12.11 -8.28
CA GLY A 339 20.53 -12.70 -9.60
C GLY A 339 19.36 -13.45 -10.25
N LYS A 340 18.14 -13.30 -9.72
CA LYS A 340 16.92 -13.91 -10.27
C LYS A 340 15.77 -12.92 -10.38
N LEU A 341 15.98 -11.66 -10.00
CA LEU A 341 14.96 -10.63 -10.15
C LEU A 341 14.77 -10.32 -11.62
N THR A 342 13.52 -10.22 -12.05
CA THR A 342 13.20 -9.73 -13.40
C THR A 342 13.22 -8.20 -13.43
N GLU A 343 13.36 -7.61 -14.62
CA GLU A 343 13.30 -6.15 -14.79
C GLU A 343 12.02 -5.55 -14.19
N GLY A 344 10.87 -6.21 -14.39
CA GLY A 344 9.59 -5.77 -13.83
C GLY A 344 9.55 -5.79 -12.29
N GLU A 345 10.20 -6.77 -11.66
CA GLU A 345 10.32 -6.80 -10.20
C GLU A 345 11.26 -5.71 -9.69
N VAL A 346 12.38 -5.44 -10.39
CA VAL A 346 13.25 -4.31 -10.04
C VAL A 346 12.51 -2.99 -10.17
N ALA A 347 11.73 -2.78 -11.22
CA ALA A 347 10.88 -1.59 -11.38
C ALA A 347 9.87 -1.44 -10.23
N GLN A 348 9.28 -2.54 -9.77
CA GLN A 348 8.38 -2.55 -8.61
C GLN A 348 9.11 -2.14 -7.32
N LEU A 349 10.32 -2.66 -7.08
CA LEU A 349 11.13 -2.29 -5.92
C LEU A 349 11.53 -0.81 -5.95
N VAL A 350 11.88 -0.27 -7.13
CA VAL A 350 12.15 1.17 -7.30
C VAL A 350 10.92 2.00 -6.94
N GLY A 351 9.72 1.61 -7.40
CA GLY A 351 8.48 2.28 -7.03
C GLY A 351 8.19 2.24 -5.52
N GLN A 352 8.52 1.14 -4.85
CA GLN A 352 8.42 1.05 -3.38
C GLN A 352 9.43 1.96 -2.67
N LEU A 353 10.67 2.05 -3.17
CA LEU A 353 11.69 2.96 -2.63
C LEU A 353 11.27 4.43 -2.77
N GLU A 354 10.67 4.82 -3.90
CA GLU A 354 10.13 6.17 -4.09
C GLU A 354 9.05 6.50 -3.06
N GLN A 355 8.13 5.58 -2.78
CA GLN A 355 7.11 5.76 -1.75
C GLN A 355 7.75 5.90 -0.35
N LEU A 356 8.75 5.08 -0.05
CA LEU A 356 9.50 5.18 1.21
C LEU A 356 10.33 6.47 1.30
N ALA A 357 10.74 7.07 0.18
CA ALA A 357 11.48 8.33 0.17
C ALA A 357 10.60 9.49 0.63
N VAL A 358 9.35 9.53 0.18
CA VAL A 358 8.35 10.49 0.66
C VAL A 358 8.11 10.31 2.17
N GLN A 359 7.99 9.07 2.63
CA GLN A 359 7.81 8.78 4.07
C GLN A 359 9.05 9.17 4.88
N HIS A 360 10.26 8.88 4.38
CA HIS A 360 11.51 9.26 5.00
C HIS A 360 11.63 10.77 5.16
N GLN A 361 11.27 11.55 4.12
CA GLN A 361 11.28 13.01 4.19
C GLN A 361 10.35 13.53 5.30
N PHE A 362 9.14 12.97 5.40
CA PHE A 362 8.21 13.30 6.47
C PHE A 362 8.83 12.99 7.83
N VAL A 363 9.23 11.73 8.04
CA VAL A 363 9.77 11.25 9.31
C VAL A 363 10.97 12.09 9.76
N ARG A 364 11.88 12.39 8.83
CA ARG A 364 13.08 13.19 9.08
C ARG A 364 12.73 14.61 9.53
N LEU A 365 11.80 15.28 8.85
CA LEU A 365 11.39 16.64 9.20
C LEU A 365 10.85 16.72 10.64
N TYR A 366 10.05 15.73 11.04
CA TYR A 366 9.54 15.65 12.40
C TYR A 366 10.62 15.28 13.42
N TYR A 367 11.48 14.32 13.09
CA TYR A 367 12.59 13.91 13.95
C TYR A 367 13.58 15.06 14.20
N ASP A 368 13.88 15.86 13.17
CA ASP A 368 14.76 17.02 13.28
C ASP A 368 14.16 18.12 14.16
N GLY A 369 12.83 18.27 14.14
CA GLY A 369 12.09 19.18 15.01
C GLY A 369 12.06 18.75 16.49
N LEU A 370 12.38 17.50 16.82
CA LEU A 370 12.38 17.01 18.20
C LEU A 370 13.52 17.61 19.02
N SER A 371 13.21 17.93 20.28
CA SER A 371 14.22 18.29 21.28
C SER A 371 15.16 17.10 21.58
N LYS A 372 16.36 17.40 22.10
CA LYS A 372 17.33 16.37 22.51
C LYS A 372 16.76 15.37 23.52
N SER A 373 15.83 15.78 24.37
CA SER A 373 15.14 14.91 25.32
C SER A 373 14.15 13.98 24.62
N GLU A 374 13.39 14.47 23.65
CA GLU A 374 12.38 13.67 22.92
C GLU A 374 13.01 12.65 21.99
N ARG A 375 14.13 13.00 21.33
CA ARG A 375 14.89 12.08 20.48
C ARG A 375 15.37 10.82 21.20
N ARG A 376 15.46 10.82 22.53
CA ARG A 376 15.82 9.63 23.32
C ARG A 376 14.69 8.60 23.42
N PHE A 377 13.46 9.02 23.15
CA PHE A 377 12.27 8.17 23.18
C PHE A 377 11.83 7.71 21.79
N VAL A 378 12.51 8.18 20.75
CA VAL A 378 12.16 7.93 19.36
C VAL A 378 13.36 7.30 18.65
N ALA A 379 13.14 6.22 17.90
CA ALA A 379 14.20 5.61 17.12
C ALA A 379 14.71 6.58 16.04
N ALA A 380 16.01 6.59 15.76
CA ALA A 380 16.51 7.38 14.65
C ALA A 380 16.04 6.76 13.32
N PRO A 381 15.57 7.56 12.35
CA PRO A 381 15.31 7.05 11.01
C PRO A 381 16.59 6.47 10.41
N ARG A 382 16.48 5.32 9.73
CA ARG A 382 17.60 4.65 9.05
C ARG A 382 17.82 5.36 7.71
N SER A 383 19.05 5.43 7.23
CA SER A 383 19.31 5.90 5.86
C SER A 383 18.83 4.86 4.84
N MET A 384 18.30 5.32 3.71
CA MET A 384 17.92 4.46 2.58
C MET A 384 19.11 4.09 1.67
N GLY A 385 20.28 4.72 1.86
CA GLY A 385 21.41 4.59 0.95
C GLY A 385 21.83 3.13 0.70
N GLU A 386 21.94 2.33 1.77
CA GLU A 386 22.30 0.91 1.69
C GLU A 386 21.31 0.10 0.84
N THR A 387 20.00 0.34 1.03
CA THR A 387 18.95 -0.35 0.27
C THR A 387 18.96 0.07 -1.20
N ILE A 388 19.20 1.35 -1.49
CA ILE A 388 19.31 1.89 -2.85
C ILE A 388 20.50 1.26 -3.59
N GLU A 389 21.67 1.21 -2.96
CA GLU A 389 22.86 0.57 -3.54
C GLU A 389 22.64 -0.92 -3.84
N LEU A 390 21.89 -1.59 -2.96
CA LEU A 390 21.57 -3.01 -3.10
C LEU A 390 20.59 -3.27 -4.26
N VAL A 391 19.61 -2.40 -4.49
CA VAL A 391 18.72 -2.45 -5.66
C VAL A 391 19.47 -2.06 -6.95
N ASP A 392 20.31 -1.03 -6.90
CA ASP A 392 21.15 -0.59 -8.01
C ASP A 392 22.08 -1.72 -8.50
N GLY A 393 22.68 -2.45 -7.56
CA GLY A 393 23.51 -3.61 -7.85
C GLY A 393 22.77 -4.73 -8.60
N GLN A 394 21.49 -4.98 -8.28
CA GLN A 394 20.70 -5.96 -9.04
C GLN A 394 20.34 -5.45 -10.43
N ARG A 395 20.01 -4.17 -10.58
CA ARG A 395 19.78 -3.57 -11.90
C ARG A 395 21.03 -3.72 -12.76
N ALA A 396 22.20 -3.36 -12.22
CA ALA A 396 23.47 -3.47 -12.91
C ALA A 396 23.79 -4.92 -13.32
N ALA A 397 23.48 -5.90 -12.46
CA ALA A 397 23.64 -7.31 -12.78
C ALA A 397 22.73 -7.74 -13.96
N LEU A 398 21.47 -7.29 -13.99
CA LEU A 398 20.57 -7.59 -15.11
C LEU A 398 21.03 -6.96 -16.42
N VAL A 399 21.51 -5.71 -16.38
CA VAL A 399 22.07 -5.04 -17.55
C VAL A 399 23.27 -5.82 -18.10
N ALA A 400 24.17 -6.29 -17.22
CA ALA A 400 25.32 -7.08 -17.62
C ALA A 400 24.95 -8.45 -18.24
N GLU A 401 23.91 -9.11 -17.74
CA GLU A 401 23.41 -10.37 -18.32
C GLU A 401 22.76 -10.17 -19.70
N GLU A 402 22.09 -9.04 -19.91
CA GLU A 402 21.45 -8.72 -21.20
C GLU A 402 22.42 -8.23 -22.27
N GLU A 403 23.49 -7.53 -21.89
CA GLU A 403 24.54 -7.09 -22.82
C GLU A 403 25.23 -8.27 -23.52
N ASP A 404 25.33 -9.41 -22.85
CA ASP A 404 25.86 -10.67 -23.41
C ASP A 404 24.90 -11.33 -24.42
N PHE A 405 23.62 -10.95 -24.42
CA PHE A 405 22.59 -11.55 -25.28
C PHE A 405 22.11 -10.62 -26.40
N LEU A 406 22.13 -9.29 -26.21
CA LEU A 406 21.39 -8.34 -27.05
C LEU A 406 22.09 -7.00 -27.32
N THR A 407 23.39 -7.01 -27.65
CA THR A 407 24.02 -5.87 -28.37
C THR A 407 23.40 -5.60 -29.77
N ALA A 408 22.30 -6.26 -30.15
CA ALA A 408 21.81 -6.31 -31.53
C ALA A 408 20.54 -5.51 -31.83
N LEU A 409 19.53 -5.37 -30.96
CA LEU A 409 18.30 -4.68 -31.40
C LEU A 409 17.41 -4.24 -30.21
N GLU A 410 17.48 -2.95 -29.89
CA GLU A 410 16.28 -2.15 -29.53
C GLU A 410 15.72 -2.27 -28.09
N GLY A 411 16.56 -2.02 -27.06
CA GLY A 411 16.15 -2.03 -25.65
C GLY A 411 16.71 -0.93 -24.73
N ASP A 412 17.33 0.14 -25.24
CA ASP A 412 18.05 1.12 -24.38
C ASP A 412 17.14 2.08 -23.58
N VAL A 413 15.92 2.37 -24.06
CA VAL A 413 15.12 3.49 -23.49
C VAL A 413 14.54 3.19 -22.11
N ALA A 414 14.13 1.94 -21.83
CA ALA A 414 13.54 1.58 -20.53
C ALA A 414 14.59 1.50 -19.40
N LYS A 415 15.83 1.12 -19.74
CA LYS A 415 16.94 0.98 -18.80
C LYS A 415 17.35 2.32 -18.21
N ASP A 416 17.39 3.34 -19.06
CA ASP A 416 17.73 4.71 -18.66
C ASP A 416 16.70 5.30 -17.70
N GLU A 417 15.41 4.94 -17.83
CA GLU A 417 14.35 5.46 -16.97
C GLU A 417 14.48 4.94 -15.52
N LEU A 418 14.71 3.64 -15.33
CA LEU A 418 14.87 3.07 -13.99
C LEU A 418 16.12 3.60 -13.28
N GLN A 419 17.22 3.76 -14.00
CA GLN A 419 18.43 4.38 -13.46
C GLN A 419 18.17 5.83 -13.06
N GLN A 420 17.52 6.61 -13.93
CA GLN A 420 17.21 8.01 -13.64
C GLN A 420 16.30 8.15 -12.43
N ARG A 421 15.32 7.26 -12.26
CA ARG A 421 14.44 7.23 -11.09
C ARG A 421 15.18 6.89 -9.81
N LEU A 422 16.03 5.86 -9.83
CA LEU A 422 16.82 5.46 -8.67
C LEU A 422 17.83 6.55 -8.29
N GLU A 423 18.46 7.21 -9.27
CA GLU A 423 19.34 8.36 -9.04
C GLU A 423 18.56 9.57 -8.49
N ALA A 424 17.33 9.80 -8.94
CA ALA A 424 16.46 10.83 -8.37
C ALA A 424 16.15 10.56 -6.89
N VAL A 425 15.81 9.32 -6.54
CA VAL A 425 15.59 8.90 -5.14
C VAL A 425 16.87 9.05 -4.32
N ALA A 426 18.02 8.61 -4.84
CA ALA A 426 19.31 8.73 -4.17
C ALA A 426 19.67 10.21 -3.91
N ASN A 427 19.46 11.08 -4.89
CA ASN A 427 19.70 12.51 -4.75
C ASN A 427 18.75 13.16 -3.75
N GLU A 428 17.48 12.78 -3.73
CA GLU A 428 16.51 13.29 -2.78
C GLU A 428 16.85 12.92 -1.33
N VAL A 429 17.32 11.70 -1.11
CA VAL A 429 17.76 11.22 0.21
C VAL A 429 19.12 11.84 0.60
N GLY A 430 20.10 11.83 -0.31
CA GLY A 430 21.48 12.24 -0.05
C GLY A 430 21.70 13.75 0.07
N ALA A 431 20.96 14.58 -0.65
CA ALA A 431 21.13 16.05 -0.62
C ALA A 431 20.83 16.68 0.75
N LYS A 432 20.28 15.92 1.71
CA LYS A 432 19.88 16.41 3.03
C LYS A 432 20.65 15.84 4.20
N ASP A 433 21.65 14.98 4.01
CA ASP A 433 22.51 14.44 5.09
C ASP A 433 23.88 15.14 5.21
N PRO A 434 23.96 16.43 5.60
CA PRO A 434 25.25 17.07 5.90
C PRO A 434 25.79 16.68 7.29
N GLN A 435 25.17 15.72 8.00
CA GLN A 435 25.47 15.44 9.40
C GLN A 435 26.73 14.58 9.60
N ASP A 436 27.22 13.85 8.59
CA ASP A 436 28.40 12.98 8.77
C ASP A 436 29.74 13.69 8.62
N GLU A 437 29.78 14.95 8.18
CA GLU A 437 31.05 15.66 7.95
C GLU A 437 31.61 16.39 9.18
N THR A 438 30.93 16.34 10.34
CA THR A 438 31.36 17.08 11.56
C THR A 438 31.80 16.21 12.74
N ALA A 439 32.05 14.91 12.51
CA ALA A 439 32.54 13.99 13.54
C ALA A 439 34.01 13.52 13.36
N GLN A 440 34.87 14.34 12.73
CA GLN A 440 36.33 14.13 12.71
C GLN A 440 37.09 15.11 13.59
#